data_AF-A0A6G8KXK8-F1
#
_entry.id   AF-A0A6G8KXK8-F1
#
_cell.length_a   1.000
_cell.length_b   1.000
_cell.length_c   1.000
_cell.angle_alpha   90.00
_cell.angle_beta   90.00
_cell.angle_gamma   90.00
#
_symmetry.space_group_name_H-M   'P 1'
#
loop_
_entity.id
_entity.type
_entity.pdbx_description
1 polymer ?
#
loop_
_entity_poly.entity_id
_entity_poly.type
_entity_poly.pdbx_seq_one_letter_code
_entity_poly.pdbx_strand_id
1 'polypeptide(L)'
;MTSIIPFDTRLGAKFHRARVREGRPRRTVPMAGREDVEAIQEWLNRSYGSHSEWVDLDEDGIAGWGTIRGLIRGLQIELGFTGNEVDGVFGNALKAAVPVLTPPTSTPQRIICIAQSALRVKGYNAATVDSGEFGHFIDNTVLAVQKLSDDANYHENRASNGNPTINKEVWKGLCSQDAYVLVQGGDPKLRTIQQRLNDSVNQPAMGLNPTDGVVTPQLARGLIKAVQVLLGLTNTDDPSVPGAADGIWGSGTAQAVRNIGGITAGAGQRWWRLLAYALYVNGYDSINVDDPAWADVAGSANDFGYSLRLNVTPGQTQAVSPLIVSALFVSYGDQERGWNDLRHDVIEPMVGIDTATRLTGLTKTFVNPDANLYKLHVGFVGRYMQNAPDPVLDKEMTLEEIEELSQLRTENEFNEVAFGIAPIWQTSANSAGYFIAGRGTTDAELAHARADSLGIPSNVTIYFAVDFDAFGSVIDDPIVPYFVELNTRNAQLGGRPIGVYGPRAVCNRMNAEGLATASYVGNLSYGWTGNLGQPMPSNWAIDQFVEFDAKFYDDDGNPAGTFGVDQLIHNPGNGQLWYPEAD
;
A
#
# COMPACT_ATOMS: atom_id res chain seq x y z
N MET A 1 3.09 1.37 -27.96
CA MET A 1 1.64 1.24 -28.24
C MET A 1 1.11 0.17 -27.32
N THR A 2 0.52 0.60 -26.22
CA THR A 2 0.16 -0.21 -25.06
C THR A 2 -1.18 -0.90 -25.32
N SER A 3 -1.16 -2.23 -25.39
CA SER A 3 -2.35 -3.07 -25.62
C SER A 3 -2.94 -3.48 -24.27
N ILE A 4 -4.06 -2.85 -23.91
CA ILE A 4 -4.93 -3.20 -22.79
C ILE A 4 -5.82 -4.37 -23.24
N ILE A 5 -5.73 -5.53 -22.58
CA ILE A 5 -6.65 -6.66 -22.81
C ILE A 5 -7.80 -6.57 -21.78
N PRO A 6 -9.08 -6.61 -22.22
CA PRO A 6 -10.23 -6.55 -21.33
C PRO A 6 -10.60 -7.93 -20.74
N PHE A 7 -10.96 -7.96 -19.45
CA PHE A 7 -11.55 -9.11 -18.77
C PHE A 7 -13.01 -9.33 -19.22
N ASP A 8 -13.33 -10.54 -19.69
CA ASP A 8 -14.71 -10.99 -19.96
C ASP A 8 -15.18 -11.96 -18.86
N THR A 9 -16.27 -11.59 -18.19
CA THR A 9 -16.89 -12.33 -17.09
C THR A 9 -18.08 -13.15 -17.58
N ARG A 10 -17.91 -14.44 -17.88
CA ARG A 10 -19.01 -15.43 -17.87
C ARG A 10 -18.49 -16.84 -17.62
N LEU A 11 -18.87 -17.45 -16.50
CA LEU A 11 -19.14 -18.90 -16.42
C LEU A 11 -19.92 -19.22 -15.14
N GLY A 12 -21.17 -19.61 -15.32
CA GLY A 12 -22.02 -20.14 -14.25
C GLY A 12 -21.60 -21.55 -13.87
N ALA A 13 -21.37 -21.79 -12.58
CA ALA A 13 -21.08 -23.11 -12.03
C ALA A 13 -22.25 -23.58 -11.16
N LYS A 14 -22.79 -24.75 -11.53
CA LYS A 14 -23.77 -25.52 -10.75
C LYS A 14 -23.08 -26.14 -9.54
N PHE A 15 -23.54 -25.81 -8.33
CA PHE A 15 -23.07 -26.42 -7.09
C PHE A 15 -23.59 -27.86 -6.93
N HIS A 16 -22.70 -28.81 -6.69
CA HIS A 16 -23.02 -30.13 -6.13
C HIS A 16 -22.52 -30.21 -4.68
N ARG A 17 -23.45 -30.52 -3.77
CA ARG A 17 -23.24 -30.58 -2.32
C ARG A 17 -22.33 -31.74 -1.93
N ALA A 18 -21.19 -31.44 -1.31
CA ALA A 18 -20.46 -32.38 -0.44
C ALA A 18 -20.66 -31.97 1.02
N ARG A 19 -21.09 -32.92 1.87
CA ARG A 19 -21.32 -32.71 3.31
C ARG A 19 -19.98 -32.59 4.05
N VAL A 20 -19.72 -31.44 4.63
CA VAL A 20 -18.63 -31.21 5.60
C VAL A 20 -19.21 -31.32 7.01
N ARG A 21 -18.51 -32.02 7.90
CA ARG A 21 -18.85 -32.18 9.32
C ARG A 21 -18.76 -30.81 10.03
N GLU A 22 -19.82 -30.46 10.75
CA GLU A 22 -19.96 -29.22 11.51
C GLU A 22 -18.89 -29.08 12.60
N GLY A 23 -17.94 -28.16 12.40
CA GLY A 23 -17.21 -27.52 13.50
C GLY A 23 -18.10 -26.49 14.18
N ARG A 24 -18.08 -26.44 15.51
CA ARG A 24 -18.91 -25.52 16.31
C ARG A 24 -18.76 -24.07 15.83
N PRO A 25 -19.86 -23.33 15.62
CA PRO A 25 -19.78 -21.93 15.22
C PRO A 25 -19.15 -21.10 16.36
N ARG A 26 -18.13 -20.30 16.03
CA ARG A 26 -17.77 -19.14 16.85
C ARG A 26 -19.02 -18.26 16.94
N ARG A 27 -19.52 -18.03 18.14
CA ARG A 27 -20.58 -17.03 18.39
C ARG A 27 -20.05 -15.66 17.96
N THR A 28 -20.40 -15.20 16.77
CA THR A 28 -20.53 -13.78 16.51
C THR A 28 -21.72 -13.30 17.33
N VAL A 29 -21.46 -12.52 18.36
CA VAL A 29 -22.54 -11.77 19.03
C VAL A 29 -23.05 -10.78 17.98
N PRO A 30 -24.34 -10.79 17.60
CA PRO A 30 -24.88 -9.76 16.72
C PRO A 30 -24.62 -8.40 17.36
N MET A 31 -24.03 -7.46 16.63
CA MET A 31 -24.00 -6.08 17.12
C MET A 31 -25.45 -5.63 17.27
N ALA A 32 -25.83 -5.20 18.47
CA ALA A 32 -27.15 -4.62 18.68
C ALA A 32 -27.25 -3.34 17.83
N GLY A 33 -28.29 -3.25 17.01
CA GLY A 33 -28.59 -2.06 16.21
C GLY A 33 -28.85 -0.84 17.10
N ARG A 34 -28.56 0.35 16.58
CA ARG A 34 -28.87 1.62 17.24
C ARG A 34 -30.28 2.06 16.86
N GLU A 35 -31.13 2.30 17.85
CA GLU A 35 -32.51 2.78 17.65
C GLU A 35 -32.58 4.05 16.80
N ASP A 36 -31.61 4.97 16.95
CA ASP A 36 -31.58 6.21 16.18
C ASP A 36 -31.17 6.01 14.72
N VAL A 37 -30.46 4.92 14.40
CA VAL A 37 -30.12 4.51 13.03
C VAL A 37 -31.28 3.75 12.39
N GLU A 38 -31.99 2.92 13.15
CA GLU A 38 -33.20 2.22 12.71
C GLU A 38 -34.28 3.22 12.29
N ALA A 39 -34.54 4.24 13.12
CA ALA A 39 -35.46 5.33 12.78
C ALA A 39 -35.06 6.09 11.49
N ILE A 40 -33.76 6.22 11.21
CA ILE A 40 -33.25 6.81 9.96
C ILE A 40 -33.54 5.90 8.77
N GLN A 41 -33.27 4.60 8.89
CA GLN A 41 -33.54 3.61 7.84
C GLN A 41 -35.04 3.58 7.51
N GLU A 42 -35.91 3.56 8.53
CA GLU A 42 -37.37 3.66 8.37
C GLU A 42 -37.77 4.96 7.67
N TRP A 43 -37.22 6.11 8.09
CA TRP A 43 -37.54 7.40 7.50
C TRP A 43 -37.13 7.47 6.02
N LEU A 44 -35.97 6.91 5.67
CA LEU A 44 -35.50 6.80 4.29
C LEU A 44 -36.46 5.94 3.46
N ASN A 45 -36.81 4.74 3.93
CA ASN A 45 -37.78 3.85 3.26
C ASN A 45 -39.15 4.52 3.09
N ARG A 46 -39.68 5.17 4.13
CA ARG A 46 -40.96 5.90 4.04
C ARG A 46 -40.90 7.10 3.09
N SER A 47 -39.76 7.78 3.01
CA SER A 47 -39.59 8.99 2.20
C SER A 47 -39.37 8.69 0.72
N TYR A 48 -38.64 7.63 0.42
CA TYR A 48 -38.15 7.33 -0.93
C TYR A 48 -38.67 6.01 -1.50
N GLY A 49 -39.34 5.16 -0.72
CA GLY A 49 -39.78 3.82 -1.14
C GLY A 49 -40.79 3.79 -2.29
N SER A 50 -41.44 4.91 -2.61
CA SER A 50 -42.27 5.03 -3.82
C SER A 50 -41.49 5.44 -5.08
N HIS A 51 -40.21 5.80 -4.95
CA HIS A 51 -39.35 6.18 -6.07
C HIS A 51 -38.85 4.92 -6.77
N SER A 52 -38.92 4.87 -8.10
CA SER A 52 -38.59 3.67 -8.89
C SER A 52 -37.13 3.21 -8.74
N GLU A 53 -36.23 4.14 -8.42
CA GLU A 53 -34.80 3.94 -8.25
C GLU A 53 -34.40 3.66 -6.79
N TRP A 54 -35.35 3.66 -5.86
CA TRP A 54 -35.06 3.35 -4.46
C TRP A 54 -34.79 1.85 -4.28
N VAL A 55 -33.87 1.55 -3.37
CA VAL A 55 -33.58 0.18 -2.92
C VAL A 55 -33.88 0.14 -1.43
N ASP A 56 -34.87 -0.67 -1.04
CA ASP A 56 -35.29 -0.81 0.35
C ASP A 56 -34.10 -1.15 1.25
N LEU A 57 -34.04 -0.46 2.39
CA LEU A 57 -33.04 -0.67 3.42
C LEU A 57 -33.55 -1.66 4.45
N ASP A 58 -32.64 -2.50 4.96
CA ASP A 58 -32.89 -3.23 6.20
C ASP A 58 -32.99 -2.22 7.36
N GLU A 59 -34.09 -2.28 8.11
CA GLU A 59 -34.36 -1.44 9.29
C GLU A 59 -33.77 -2.14 10.53
N ASP A 60 -32.45 -2.34 10.54
CA ASP A 60 -31.72 -3.16 11.50
C ASP A 60 -30.89 -2.35 12.52
N GLY A 61 -30.89 -1.02 12.40
CA GLY A 61 -30.13 -0.10 13.23
C GLY A 61 -28.61 -0.15 12.99
N ILE A 62 -28.12 -0.79 11.92
CA ILE A 62 -26.69 -0.91 11.64
C ILE A 62 -26.20 0.30 10.83
N ALA A 63 -25.21 1.02 11.40
CA ALA A 63 -24.52 2.14 10.75
C ALA A 63 -23.50 1.67 9.67
N GLY A 64 -23.93 0.80 8.76
CA GLY A 64 -23.09 0.16 7.75
C GLY A 64 -23.27 0.71 6.33
N TRP A 65 -22.70 0.00 5.35
CA TRP A 65 -22.78 0.39 3.93
C TRP A 65 -24.22 0.42 3.39
N GLY A 66 -25.13 -0.41 3.91
CA GLY A 66 -26.55 -0.36 3.54
C GLY A 66 -27.13 1.03 3.80
N THR A 67 -27.03 1.49 5.04
CA THR A 67 -27.49 2.81 5.49
C THR A 67 -26.80 3.96 4.76
N ILE A 68 -25.47 3.92 4.60
CA ILE A 68 -24.72 4.96 3.85
C ILE A 68 -25.18 5.03 2.39
N ARG A 69 -25.35 3.90 1.70
CA ARG A 69 -25.87 3.87 0.32
C ARG A 69 -27.28 4.42 0.24
N GLY A 70 -28.13 4.12 1.23
CA GLY A 70 -29.47 4.69 1.35
C GLY A 70 -29.46 6.22 1.45
N LEU A 71 -28.60 6.77 2.31
CA LEU A 71 -28.41 8.22 2.45
C LEU A 71 -27.94 8.86 1.14
N ILE A 72 -27.01 8.21 0.42
CA ILE A 72 -26.52 8.69 -0.87
C ILE A 72 -27.63 8.67 -1.94
N ARG A 73 -28.41 7.60 -2.03
CA ARG A 73 -29.54 7.52 -2.97
C ARG A 73 -30.60 8.58 -2.68
N GLY A 74 -30.94 8.79 -1.41
CA GLY A 74 -31.85 9.85 -1.00
C GLY A 74 -31.33 11.21 -1.47
N LEU A 75 -30.03 11.48 -1.29
CA LEU A 75 -29.41 12.73 -1.73
C LEU A 75 -29.40 12.89 -3.26
N GLN A 76 -29.11 11.81 -3.99
CA GLN A 76 -29.19 11.77 -5.46
C GLN A 76 -30.61 12.10 -5.94
N ILE A 77 -31.64 11.49 -5.34
CA ILE A 77 -33.05 11.76 -5.67
C ILE A 77 -33.42 13.23 -5.38
N GLU A 78 -33.06 13.77 -4.21
CA GLU A 78 -33.33 15.17 -3.87
C GLU A 78 -32.65 16.17 -4.81
N LEU A 79 -31.52 15.79 -5.40
CA LEU A 79 -30.77 16.59 -6.37
C LEU A 79 -31.18 16.34 -7.82
N GLY A 80 -32.18 15.48 -8.06
CA GLY A 80 -32.76 15.24 -9.39
C GLY A 80 -31.97 14.28 -10.29
N PHE A 81 -31.06 13.47 -9.72
CA PHE A 81 -30.44 12.37 -10.44
C PHE A 81 -31.48 11.29 -10.77
N THR A 82 -31.33 10.59 -11.90
CA THR A 82 -32.33 9.60 -12.36
C THR A 82 -31.69 8.33 -12.91
N GLY A 83 -32.46 7.24 -12.97
CA GLY A 83 -32.00 5.97 -13.55
C GLY A 83 -30.71 5.46 -12.89
N ASN A 84 -29.71 5.13 -13.72
CA ASN A 84 -28.46 4.53 -13.25
C ASN A 84 -27.58 5.50 -12.44
N GLU A 85 -27.90 6.80 -12.41
CA GLU A 85 -27.15 7.76 -11.61
C GLU A 85 -27.55 7.72 -10.11
N VAL A 86 -28.66 7.07 -9.75
CA VAL A 86 -29.09 6.83 -8.36
C VAL A 86 -28.51 5.50 -7.86
N ASP A 87 -27.18 5.40 -7.89
CA ASP A 87 -26.44 4.16 -7.61
C ASP A 87 -26.10 3.97 -6.13
N GLY A 88 -26.22 5.02 -5.30
CA GLY A 88 -25.76 5.02 -3.92
C GLY A 88 -24.24 5.21 -3.76
N VAL A 89 -23.57 5.79 -4.77
CA VAL A 89 -22.14 6.10 -4.75
C VAL A 89 -21.90 7.61 -4.74
N PHE A 90 -21.09 8.09 -3.79
CA PHE A 90 -20.67 9.49 -3.74
C PHE A 90 -19.54 9.76 -4.75
N GLY A 91 -19.89 9.79 -6.04
CA GLY A 91 -18.97 10.05 -7.15
C GLY A 91 -18.76 11.53 -7.47
N ASN A 92 -17.97 11.82 -8.51
CA ASN A 92 -17.64 13.19 -8.93
C ASN A 92 -18.87 14.02 -9.34
N ALA A 93 -19.85 13.40 -10.01
CA ALA A 93 -21.08 14.08 -10.40
C ALA A 93 -21.89 14.55 -9.17
N LEU A 94 -22.05 13.67 -8.17
CA LEU A 94 -22.72 14.03 -6.92
C LEU A 94 -21.93 15.09 -6.15
N LYS A 95 -20.60 14.94 -6.06
CA LYS A 95 -19.72 15.93 -5.41
C LYS A 95 -19.85 17.33 -6.03
N ALA A 96 -20.08 17.42 -7.34
CA ALA A 96 -20.29 18.68 -8.04
C ALA A 96 -21.70 19.26 -7.84
N ALA A 97 -22.71 18.41 -7.65
CA ALA A 97 -24.11 18.81 -7.52
C ALA A 97 -24.52 19.19 -6.08
N VAL A 98 -23.85 18.66 -5.05
CA VAL A 98 -24.25 18.90 -3.65
C VAL A 98 -24.16 20.39 -3.28
N PRO A 99 -25.19 20.94 -2.61
CA PRO A 99 -25.19 22.33 -2.19
C PRO A 99 -24.28 22.54 -0.97
N VAL A 100 -23.80 23.78 -0.80
CA VAL A 100 -23.27 24.22 0.49
C VAL A 100 -24.44 24.54 1.42
N LEU A 101 -24.67 23.70 2.43
CA LEU A 101 -25.68 23.98 3.44
C LEU A 101 -25.13 24.98 4.47
N THR A 102 -25.88 26.06 4.70
CA THR A 102 -25.45 27.17 5.58
C THR A 102 -26.51 27.45 6.66
N PRO A 103 -26.13 27.49 7.95
CA PRO A 103 -27.03 27.86 9.03
C PRO A 103 -27.09 29.39 9.30
N PRO A 104 -28.17 29.91 9.92
CA PRO A 104 -29.38 29.19 10.28
C PRO A 104 -30.32 29.03 9.08
N THR A 105 -30.91 27.85 8.92
CA THR A 105 -32.03 27.63 7.99
C THR A 105 -33.21 27.08 8.78
N SER A 106 -34.22 27.91 8.99
CA SER A 106 -35.46 27.56 9.70
C SER A 106 -36.56 27.03 8.77
N THR A 107 -36.36 27.06 7.45
CA THR A 107 -37.24 26.38 6.50
C THR A 107 -36.85 24.90 6.43
N PRO A 108 -37.75 23.94 6.73
CA PRO A 108 -37.45 22.52 6.63
C PRO A 108 -37.06 22.11 5.21
N GLN A 109 -35.99 21.34 5.05
CA GLN A 109 -35.56 20.79 3.76
C GLN A 109 -35.15 19.33 3.89
N ARG A 110 -35.57 18.48 2.94
CA ARG A 110 -35.22 17.04 2.94
C ARG A 110 -33.71 16.80 2.85
N ILE A 111 -32.98 17.64 2.12
CA ILE A 111 -31.51 17.58 2.07
C ILE A 111 -30.88 17.80 3.46
N ILE A 112 -31.46 18.65 4.31
CA ILE A 112 -31.01 18.83 5.70
C ILE A 112 -31.34 17.59 6.55
N CYS A 113 -32.51 16.98 6.36
CA CYS A 113 -32.85 15.69 7.01
C CYS A 113 -31.81 14.61 6.70
N ILE A 114 -31.37 14.51 5.44
CA ILE A 114 -30.31 13.56 5.02
C ILE A 114 -28.99 13.90 5.70
N ALA A 115 -28.59 15.17 5.75
CA ALA A 115 -27.36 15.60 6.41
C ALA A 115 -27.36 15.28 7.91
N GLN A 116 -28.47 15.57 8.60
CA GLN A 116 -28.65 15.24 10.03
C GLN A 116 -28.61 13.73 10.26
N SER A 117 -29.26 12.96 9.39
CA SER A 117 -29.23 11.50 9.43
C SER A 117 -27.81 10.96 9.26
N ALA A 118 -27.05 11.48 8.28
CA ALA A 118 -25.66 11.10 8.07
C ALA A 118 -24.76 11.46 9.26
N LEU A 119 -24.95 12.64 9.87
CA LEU A 119 -24.26 13.04 11.10
C LEU A 119 -24.52 12.03 12.23
N ARG A 120 -25.77 11.60 12.44
CA ARG A 120 -26.12 10.60 13.46
C ARG A 120 -25.52 9.23 13.15
N VAL A 121 -25.55 8.79 11.89
CA VAL A 121 -24.89 7.54 11.46
C VAL A 121 -23.39 7.58 11.80
N LYS A 122 -22.73 8.73 11.61
CA LYS A 122 -21.33 8.98 12.01
C LYS A 122 -21.10 9.14 13.52
N GLY A 123 -22.16 9.19 14.32
CA GLY A 123 -22.10 9.31 15.78
C GLY A 123 -22.14 10.74 16.32
N TYR A 124 -22.44 11.73 15.49
CA TYR A 124 -22.63 13.13 15.90
C TYR A 124 -24.09 13.39 16.28
N ASN A 125 -24.28 14.12 17.39
CA ASN A 125 -25.62 14.39 17.93
C ASN A 125 -26.35 15.51 17.17
N ALA A 126 -26.81 15.21 15.96
CA ALA A 126 -27.73 16.07 15.20
C ALA A 126 -29.20 15.79 15.60
N ALA A 127 -30.17 16.58 15.10
CA ALA A 127 -31.59 16.36 15.37
C ALA A 127 -32.04 14.92 15.03
N THR A 128 -32.84 14.30 15.90
CA THR A 128 -33.42 12.97 15.63
C THR A 128 -34.52 13.07 14.59
N VAL A 129 -34.76 11.97 13.86
CA VAL A 129 -35.92 11.82 12.96
C VAL A 129 -37.21 12.23 13.67
N ASP A 130 -38.08 12.94 12.95
CA ASP A 130 -39.38 13.42 13.38
C ASP A 130 -39.38 14.36 14.62
N SER A 131 -38.20 14.83 15.07
CA SER A 131 -38.12 15.93 16.04
C SER A 131 -38.44 17.28 15.40
N GLY A 132 -38.76 18.28 16.24
CA GLY A 132 -39.07 19.64 15.76
C GLY A 132 -37.92 20.37 15.06
N GLU A 133 -36.67 19.88 15.20
CA GLU A 133 -35.49 20.42 14.50
C GLU A 133 -35.10 19.59 13.26
N PHE A 134 -35.78 18.46 13.00
CA PHE A 134 -35.46 17.61 11.87
C PHE A 134 -35.81 18.32 10.54
N GLY A 135 -34.82 18.46 9.66
CA GLY A 135 -34.91 19.27 8.45
C GLY A 135 -34.53 20.75 8.62
N HIS A 136 -34.23 21.20 9.84
CA HIS A 136 -33.79 22.57 10.14
C HIS A 136 -32.30 22.63 10.48
N PHE A 137 -31.53 23.48 9.79
CA PHE A 137 -30.11 23.66 10.06
C PHE A 137 -29.91 24.74 11.12
N ILE A 138 -30.22 24.40 12.36
CA ILE A 138 -30.13 25.24 13.56
C ILE A 138 -29.48 24.46 14.71
N ASP A 139 -29.34 25.09 15.89
CA ASP A 139 -28.94 24.55 17.20
C ASP A 139 -28.17 23.20 17.17
N ASN A 140 -28.84 22.05 17.30
CA ASN A 140 -28.17 20.75 17.39
C ASN A 140 -27.37 20.38 16.13
N THR A 141 -27.86 20.77 14.96
CA THR A 141 -27.17 20.49 13.69
C THR A 141 -25.91 21.34 13.58
N VAL A 142 -25.95 22.61 14.02
CA VAL A 142 -24.77 23.48 14.08
C VAL A 142 -23.71 22.89 15.00
N LEU A 143 -24.11 22.45 16.19
CA LEU A 143 -23.21 21.81 17.17
C LEU A 143 -22.64 20.48 16.64
N ALA A 144 -23.43 19.67 15.96
CA ALA A 144 -22.99 18.40 15.39
C ALA A 144 -21.93 18.61 14.29
N VAL A 145 -22.16 19.55 13.36
CA VAL A 145 -21.18 19.87 12.32
C VAL A 145 -19.93 20.54 12.92
N GLN A 146 -20.10 21.39 13.95
CA GLN A 146 -18.96 21.98 14.66
C GLN A 146 -18.10 20.88 15.30
N LYS A 147 -18.73 19.92 15.98
CA LYS A 147 -18.02 18.79 16.59
C LYS A 147 -17.30 17.92 15.57
N LEU A 148 -17.90 17.64 14.41
CA LEU A 148 -17.23 16.95 13.30
C LEU A 148 -16.02 17.74 12.81
N SER A 149 -16.18 19.05 12.58
CA SER A 149 -15.07 19.94 12.22
C SER A 149 -13.93 19.90 13.22
N ASP A 150 -14.22 19.95 14.52
CA ASP A 150 -13.22 19.90 15.59
C ASP A 150 -12.51 18.54 15.63
N ASP A 151 -13.28 17.45 15.55
CA ASP A 151 -12.77 16.07 15.58
C ASP A 151 -11.89 15.75 14.35
N ALA A 152 -12.22 16.32 13.20
CA ALA A 152 -11.45 16.18 11.96
C ALA A 152 -10.33 17.24 11.79
N ASN A 153 -10.31 18.29 12.61
CA ASN A 153 -9.51 19.51 12.40
C ASN A 153 -9.72 20.13 11.00
N TYR A 154 -11.00 20.28 10.62
CA TYR A 154 -11.41 20.87 9.34
C TYR A 154 -12.29 22.10 9.59
N HIS A 155 -11.70 23.27 9.40
CA HIS A 155 -12.34 24.57 9.67
C HIS A 155 -12.52 25.45 8.42
N GLU A 156 -12.24 24.93 7.22
CA GLU A 156 -12.51 25.64 5.95
C GLU A 156 -14.01 25.71 5.62
N ASN A 157 -14.84 24.91 6.29
CA ASN A 157 -16.30 24.95 6.18
C ASN A 157 -16.89 26.00 7.12
N ARG A 158 -16.76 27.29 6.81
CA ARG A 158 -17.34 28.36 7.63
C ARG A 158 -18.17 29.32 6.81
N ALA A 159 -19.31 29.72 7.37
CA ALA A 159 -20.10 30.83 6.87
C ALA A 159 -19.52 32.15 7.37
N SER A 160 -19.98 33.28 6.81
CA SER A 160 -19.53 34.61 7.21
C SER A 160 -19.78 34.95 8.69
N ASN A 161 -20.74 34.30 9.33
CA ASN A 161 -21.05 34.45 10.75
C ASN A 161 -20.24 33.52 11.67
N GLY A 162 -19.30 32.73 11.13
CA GLY A 162 -18.46 31.81 11.89
C GLY A 162 -19.09 30.43 12.17
N ASN A 163 -20.36 30.21 11.81
CA ASN A 163 -20.96 28.88 11.95
C ASN A 163 -20.39 27.90 10.92
N PRO A 164 -20.27 26.61 11.27
CA PRO A 164 -19.86 25.59 10.33
C PRO A 164 -20.90 25.36 9.23
N THR A 165 -20.42 25.11 8.01
CA THR A 165 -21.25 24.74 6.86
C THR A 165 -21.06 23.27 6.49
N ILE A 166 -21.98 22.70 5.72
CA ILE A 166 -21.79 21.39 5.08
C ILE A 166 -21.47 21.67 3.62
N ASN A 167 -20.17 21.75 3.32
CA ASN A 167 -19.65 21.91 1.96
C ASN A 167 -19.42 20.54 1.30
N LYS A 168 -18.96 20.53 0.04
CA LYS A 168 -18.74 19.29 -0.73
C LYS A 168 -17.79 18.28 -0.07
N GLU A 169 -16.81 18.73 0.73
CA GLU A 169 -15.87 17.84 1.42
C GLU A 169 -16.51 17.23 2.67
N VAL A 170 -17.29 18.01 3.43
CA VAL A 170 -18.09 17.50 4.55
C VAL A 170 -19.15 16.52 4.05
N TRP A 171 -19.83 16.82 2.93
CA TRP A 171 -20.77 15.88 2.30
C TRP A 171 -20.11 14.54 1.94
N LYS A 172 -18.95 14.60 1.27
CA LYS A 172 -18.19 13.39 0.93
C LYS A 172 -17.87 12.56 2.18
N GLY A 173 -17.46 13.24 3.25
CA GLY A 173 -17.17 12.60 4.53
C GLY A 173 -18.38 11.99 5.22
N LEU A 174 -19.51 12.69 5.23
CA LEU A 174 -20.78 12.19 5.76
C LEU A 174 -21.28 10.95 4.99
N CYS A 175 -20.99 10.88 3.69
CA CYS A 175 -21.39 9.80 2.79
C CYS A 175 -20.31 8.71 2.60
N SER A 176 -19.39 8.55 3.55
CA SER A 176 -18.36 7.50 3.52
C SER A 176 -18.44 6.58 4.75
N GLN A 177 -17.51 5.62 4.88
CA GLN A 177 -17.29 4.87 6.13
C GLN A 177 -16.20 5.49 7.02
N ASP A 178 -15.69 6.67 6.64
CA ASP A 178 -14.61 7.34 7.36
C ASP A 178 -15.04 7.70 8.79
N ALA A 179 -14.19 7.43 9.77
CA ALA A 179 -14.36 7.91 11.12
C ALA A 179 -13.47 9.14 11.36
N TYR A 180 -14.00 10.12 12.10
CA TYR A 180 -13.28 11.34 12.49
C TYR A 180 -12.97 11.39 14.00
N VAL A 181 -13.25 10.28 14.67
CA VAL A 181 -12.93 10.05 16.08
C VAL A 181 -12.00 8.86 16.17
N LEU A 182 -11.18 8.84 17.22
CA LEU A 182 -10.30 7.70 17.49
C LEU A 182 -11.15 6.43 17.61
N VAL A 183 -10.93 5.47 16.70
CA VAL A 183 -11.66 4.19 16.75
C VAL A 183 -11.05 3.27 17.81
N GLN A 184 -11.79 2.23 18.19
CA GLN A 184 -11.28 1.23 19.11
C GLN A 184 -10.01 0.57 18.54
N GLY A 185 -8.93 0.59 19.32
CA GLY A 185 -7.61 0.08 18.88
C GLY A 185 -6.82 1.03 17.99
N GLY A 186 -7.36 2.22 17.67
CA GLY A 186 -6.63 3.26 16.96
C GLY A 186 -5.54 3.90 17.83
N ASP A 187 -4.52 4.45 17.17
CA ASP A 187 -3.40 5.15 17.78
C ASP A 187 -3.68 6.67 17.86
N PRO A 188 -3.66 7.28 19.06
CA PRO A 188 -3.81 8.71 19.23
C PRO A 188 -2.80 9.56 18.43
N LYS A 189 -1.55 9.09 18.26
CA LYS A 189 -0.54 9.81 17.47
C LYS A 189 -0.85 9.76 15.97
N LEU A 190 -1.32 8.63 15.46
CA LEU A 190 -1.82 8.56 14.08
C LEU A 190 -3.03 9.48 13.88
N ARG A 191 -3.92 9.58 14.87
CA ARG A 191 -5.04 10.54 14.82
C ARG A 191 -4.53 11.98 14.78
N THR A 192 -3.52 12.34 15.57
CA THR A 192 -2.87 13.66 15.47
C THR A 192 -2.38 13.91 14.05
N ILE A 193 -1.63 12.97 13.46
CA ILE A 193 -1.12 13.09 12.08
C ILE A 193 -2.27 13.34 11.10
N GLN A 194 -3.31 12.52 11.16
CA GLN A 194 -4.48 12.64 10.30
C GLN A 194 -5.19 13.99 10.45
N GLN A 195 -5.38 14.47 11.68
CA GLN A 195 -5.93 15.80 11.94
C GLN A 195 -5.06 16.90 11.33
N ARG A 196 -3.73 16.81 11.46
CA ARG A 196 -2.78 17.78 10.89
C ARG A 196 -2.77 17.75 9.37
N LEU A 197 -3.06 16.62 8.74
CA LEU A 197 -3.22 16.57 7.28
C LEU A 197 -4.42 17.41 6.82
N ASN A 198 -5.49 17.48 7.63
CA ASN A 198 -6.66 18.31 7.33
C ASN A 198 -6.47 19.82 7.53
N ASP A 199 -5.31 20.27 8.06
CA ASP A 199 -4.97 21.70 8.25
C ASP A 199 -5.27 22.54 6.98
N SER A 200 -5.69 23.78 7.18
CA SER A 200 -6.05 24.74 6.12
C SER A 200 -4.99 24.89 5.02
N VAL A 201 -3.72 24.81 5.40
CA VAL A 201 -2.58 24.95 4.48
C VAL A 201 -2.48 23.81 3.45
N ASN A 202 -3.14 22.67 3.70
CA ASN A 202 -3.21 21.55 2.77
C ASN A 202 -4.52 21.56 1.95
N GLN A 203 -5.43 22.49 2.25
CA GLN A 203 -6.67 22.69 1.51
C GLN A 203 -6.41 23.63 0.31
N PRO A 204 -7.09 23.45 -0.83
CA PRO A 204 -8.18 22.50 -1.08
C PRO A 204 -7.73 21.10 -1.56
N ALA A 205 -6.43 20.83 -1.68
CA ALA A 205 -5.92 19.57 -2.23
C ALA A 205 -6.38 18.34 -1.44
N MET A 206 -6.32 18.48 -0.11
CA MET A 206 -6.49 17.36 0.80
C MET A 206 -7.93 16.87 0.88
N GLY A 207 -8.91 17.78 0.84
CA GLY A 207 -10.29 17.46 1.21
C GLY A 207 -10.38 17.08 2.70
N LEU A 208 -11.44 16.34 3.06
CA LEU A 208 -11.67 15.88 4.43
C LEU A 208 -11.25 14.40 4.57
N ASN A 209 -10.12 14.14 5.25
CA ASN A 209 -9.66 12.79 5.54
C ASN A 209 -10.12 12.26 6.91
N PRO A 210 -10.26 10.93 7.06
CA PRO A 210 -10.54 10.29 8.36
C PRO A 210 -9.46 10.64 9.38
N THR A 211 -9.87 10.68 10.64
CA THR A 211 -9.01 10.92 11.82
C THR A 211 -9.25 9.81 12.86
N ASP A 212 -9.22 8.57 12.38
CA ASP A 212 -9.55 7.35 13.09
C ASP A 212 -8.40 6.74 13.90
N GLY A 213 -7.17 7.16 13.66
CA GLY A 213 -5.96 6.63 14.29
C GLY A 213 -5.46 5.31 13.69
N VAL A 214 -5.83 4.98 12.45
CA VAL A 214 -5.40 3.75 11.77
C VAL A 214 -4.60 4.06 10.51
N VAL A 215 -3.55 3.28 10.24
CA VAL A 215 -2.83 3.36 8.96
C VAL A 215 -3.67 2.75 7.86
N THR A 216 -4.06 3.58 6.90
CA THR A 216 -4.85 3.18 5.73
C THR A 216 -4.17 3.65 4.45
N PRO A 217 -4.51 3.09 3.28
CA PRO A 217 -4.08 3.64 1.99
C PRO A 217 -4.46 5.12 1.83
N GLN A 218 -5.55 5.56 2.45
CA GLN A 218 -5.97 6.96 2.43
C GLN A 218 -5.01 7.86 3.23
N LEU A 219 -4.54 7.42 4.40
CA LEU A 219 -3.50 8.14 5.14
C LEU A 219 -2.20 8.24 4.31
N ALA A 220 -1.76 7.14 3.71
CA ALA A 220 -0.55 7.13 2.88
C ALA A 220 -0.66 8.11 1.69
N ARG A 221 -1.79 8.11 0.98
CA ARG A 221 -2.06 9.07 -0.10
C ARG A 221 -2.17 10.51 0.40
N GLY A 222 -2.73 10.72 1.59
CA GLY A 222 -2.77 12.03 2.23
C GLY A 222 -1.38 12.59 2.54
N LEU A 223 -0.47 11.75 3.04
CA LEU A 223 0.93 12.13 3.28
C LEU A 223 1.66 12.50 1.97
N ILE A 224 1.50 11.68 0.92
CA ILE A 224 2.05 11.99 -0.42
C ILE A 224 1.51 13.32 -0.92
N LYS A 225 0.20 13.53 -0.80
CA LYS A 225 -0.44 14.77 -1.24
C LYS A 225 0.07 15.99 -0.47
N ALA A 226 0.31 15.87 0.84
CA ALA A 226 0.88 16.97 1.62
C ALA A 226 2.30 17.33 1.15
N VAL A 227 3.11 16.35 0.75
CA VAL A 227 4.42 16.60 0.11
C VAL A 227 4.24 17.34 -1.22
N GLN A 228 3.33 16.88 -2.08
CA GLN A 228 3.04 17.54 -3.36
C GLN A 228 2.61 19.00 -3.18
N VAL A 229 1.72 19.28 -2.21
CA VAL A 229 1.32 20.65 -1.85
C VAL A 229 2.51 21.48 -1.36
N LEU A 230 3.37 20.89 -0.52
CA LEU A 230 4.55 21.58 0.00
C LEU A 230 5.58 21.91 -1.10
N LEU A 231 5.65 21.07 -2.15
CA LEU A 231 6.46 21.29 -3.35
C LEU A 231 5.84 22.26 -4.35
N GLY A 232 4.62 22.76 -4.09
CA GLY A 232 3.92 23.70 -4.98
C GLY A 232 3.34 23.05 -6.23
N LEU A 233 3.13 21.72 -6.21
CA LEU A 233 2.47 21.01 -7.30
C LEU A 233 0.98 21.39 -7.37
N THR A 234 0.42 21.41 -8.58
CA THR A 234 -0.91 21.97 -8.84
C THR A 234 -2.02 21.04 -8.35
N ASN A 235 -3.06 21.59 -7.72
CA ASN A 235 -4.25 20.82 -7.36
C ASN A 235 -5.09 20.55 -8.60
N THR A 236 -4.88 19.40 -9.22
CA THR A 236 -5.71 18.93 -10.33
C THR A 236 -6.01 17.45 -10.13
N ASP A 237 -7.28 17.08 -10.36
CA ASP A 237 -7.70 15.67 -10.42
C ASP A 237 -7.44 15.06 -11.81
N ASP A 238 -6.80 15.82 -12.72
CA ASP A 238 -6.40 15.35 -14.04
C ASP A 238 -5.03 14.64 -13.96
N PRO A 239 -5.00 13.30 -14.07
CA PRO A 239 -3.76 12.52 -13.99
C PRO A 239 -2.82 12.74 -15.18
N SER A 240 -3.26 13.47 -16.23
CA SER A 240 -2.42 13.81 -17.38
C SER A 240 -1.54 15.04 -17.17
N VAL A 241 -1.74 15.81 -16.09
CA VAL A 241 -0.92 16.98 -15.76
C VAL A 241 0.30 16.55 -14.93
N PRO A 242 1.53 16.65 -15.47
CA PRO A 242 2.73 16.41 -14.68
C PRO A 242 2.80 17.40 -13.51
N GLY A 243 2.93 16.90 -12.28
CA GLY A 243 2.96 17.74 -11.09
C GLY A 243 1.59 18.09 -10.53
N ALA A 244 0.64 17.14 -10.54
CA ALA A 244 -0.61 17.21 -9.81
C ALA A 244 -0.42 16.84 -8.32
N ALA A 245 -1.20 17.45 -7.43
CA ALA A 245 -1.31 17.07 -6.01
C ALA A 245 -2.46 16.05 -5.80
N ASP A 246 -2.29 14.88 -6.40
CA ASP A 246 -3.30 13.80 -6.49
C ASP A 246 -3.13 12.71 -5.42
N GLY A 247 -2.00 12.71 -4.69
CA GLY A 247 -1.63 11.67 -3.73
C GLY A 247 -0.97 10.44 -4.38
N ILE A 248 -0.55 10.52 -5.65
CA ILE A 248 0.19 9.49 -6.37
C ILE A 248 1.65 9.94 -6.54
N TRP A 249 2.59 9.08 -6.12
CA TRP A 249 4.02 9.33 -6.32
C TRP A 249 4.43 8.97 -7.75
N GLY A 250 4.09 9.84 -8.71
CA GLY A 250 4.53 9.72 -10.10
C GLY A 250 5.86 10.44 -10.39
N SER A 251 6.30 10.39 -11.65
CA SER A 251 7.56 11.01 -12.12
C SER A 251 7.66 12.51 -11.80
N GLY A 252 6.55 13.25 -11.87
CA GLY A 252 6.52 14.68 -11.49
C GLY A 252 6.83 14.92 -10.01
N THR A 253 6.31 14.05 -9.12
CA THR A 253 6.59 14.12 -7.68
C THR A 253 8.04 13.73 -7.40
N ALA A 254 8.51 12.63 -8.01
CA ALA A 254 9.89 12.16 -7.87
C ALA A 254 10.90 13.24 -8.31
N GLN A 255 10.71 13.85 -9.47
CA GLN A 255 11.60 14.91 -9.96
C GLN A 255 11.56 16.16 -9.06
N ALA A 256 10.38 16.56 -8.57
CA ALA A 256 10.25 17.69 -7.66
C ALA A 256 11.02 17.44 -6.34
N VAL A 257 10.96 16.21 -5.80
CA VAL A 257 11.71 15.80 -4.61
C VAL A 257 13.22 15.75 -4.88
N ARG A 258 13.68 15.30 -6.05
CA ARG A 258 15.12 15.42 -6.38
C ARG A 258 15.58 16.87 -6.42
N ASN A 259 14.77 17.75 -7.01
CA ASN A 259 15.13 19.14 -7.27
C ASN A 259 15.21 20.00 -6.00
N ILE A 260 14.57 19.60 -4.89
CA ILE A 260 14.75 20.32 -3.61
C ILE A 260 16.16 20.16 -3.02
N GLY A 261 16.91 19.13 -3.44
CA GLY A 261 18.19 18.77 -2.82
C GLY A 261 18.02 18.36 -1.35
N GLY A 262 19.08 18.47 -0.56
CA GLY A 262 19.03 18.11 0.86
C GLY A 262 18.11 19.03 1.67
N ILE A 263 17.16 18.44 2.43
CA ILE A 263 16.34 19.17 3.40
C ILE A 263 17.20 19.50 4.61
N THR A 264 17.23 20.75 5.03
CA THR A 264 17.96 21.22 6.22
C THR A 264 17.01 21.83 7.24
N ALA A 265 17.53 22.23 8.41
CA ALA A 265 16.77 23.02 9.39
C ALA A 265 16.11 24.27 8.75
N GLY A 266 16.78 24.92 7.78
CA GLY A 266 16.26 26.11 7.12
C GLY A 266 15.01 25.90 6.25
N ALA A 267 14.68 24.64 5.90
CA ALA A 267 13.52 24.30 5.08
C ALA A 267 12.17 24.57 5.79
N GLY A 268 12.21 24.70 7.13
CA GLY A 268 11.07 25.10 7.95
C GLY A 268 10.21 23.95 8.47
N GLN A 269 9.40 24.29 9.47
CA GLN A 269 8.59 23.37 10.28
C GLN A 269 7.64 22.45 9.49
N ARG A 270 7.18 22.85 8.29
CA ARG A 270 6.30 21.99 7.47
C ARG A 270 7.02 20.73 7.00
N TRP A 271 8.27 20.84 6.57
CA TRP A 271 9.09 19.68 6.20
C TRP A 271 9.36 18.78 7.41
N TRP A 272 9.68 19.37 8.56
CA TRP A 272 9.99 18.61 9.77
C TRP A 272 8.79 17.76 10.19
N ARG A 273 7.58 18.34 10.15
CA ARG A 273 6.32 17.64 10.44
C ARG A 273 6.04 16.51 9.47
N LEU A 274 6.13 16.75 8.16
CA LEU A 274 5.84 15.69 7.19
C LEU A 274 6.84 14.53 7.29
N LEU A 275 8.13 14.81 7.50
CA LEU A 275 9.13 13.76 7.74
C LEU A 275 8.86 13.02 9.05
N ALA A 276 8.50 13.72 10.12
CA ALA A 276 8.12 13.11 11.40
C ALA A 276 6.93 12.16 11.24
N TYR A 277 5.91 12.57 10.48
CA TYR A 277 4.71 11.76 10.24
C TYR A 277 5.04 10.50 9.44
N ALA A 278 5.84 10.64 8.38
CA ALA A 278 6.24 9.51 7.56
C ALA A 278 7.15 8.55 8.33
N LEU A 279 8.07 9.07 9.16
CA LEU A 279 8.88 8.26 10.08
C LEU A 279 8.02 7.45 11.04
N TYR A 280 7.01 8.09 11.65
CA TYR A 280 6.09 7.42 12.57
C TYR A 280 5.33 6.28 11.86
N VAL A 281 4.81 6.51 10.65
CA VAL A 281 4.16 5.46 9.85
C VAL A 281 5.13 4.33 9.47
N ASN A 282 6.43 4.62 9.36
CA ASN A 282 7.48 3.63 9.11
C ASN A 282 8.05 2.98 10.40
N GLY A 283 7.37 3.13 11.56
CA GLY A 283 7.71 2.44 12.81
C GLY A 283 8.72 3.16 13.71
N TYR A 284 9.00 4.44 13.46
CA TYR A 284 9.83 5.27 14.36
C TYR A 284 8.96 5.92 15.44
N ASP A 285 8.37 5.09 16.29
CA ASP A 285 7.29 5.48 17.22
C ASP A 285 7.71 6.47 18.33
N SER A 286 9.02 6.65 18.52
CA SER A 286 9.59 7.62 19.46
C SER A 286 9.53 9.06 18.96
N ILE A 287 9.29 9.29 17.66
CA ILE A 287 9.17 10.62 17.09
C ILE A 287 7.99 11.37 17.71
N ASN A 288 8.22 12.64 18.08
CA ASN A 288 7.17 13.55 18.51
C ASN A 288 6.42 14.10 17.30
N VAL A 289 5.16 13.68 17.13
CA VAL A 289 4.30 14.10 16.02
C VAL A 289 3.55 15.40 16.30
N ASP A 290 3.46 15.85 17.55
CA ASP A 290 2.75 17.08 17.90
C ASP A 290 3.62 18.33 17.63
N ASP A 291 4.89 18.27 18.02
CA ASP A 291 5.88 19.33 17.85
C ASP A 291 7.29 18.74 17.58
N PRO A 292 7.56 18.29 16.35
CA PRO A 292 8.82 17.63 16.03
C PRO A 292 10.01 18.60 16.02
N ALA A 293 11.06 18.25 16.77
CA ALA A 293 12.35 18.93 16.69
C ALA A 293 13.15 18.43 15.47
N TRP A 294 13.76 19.36 14.73
CA TRP A 294 14.54 19.02 13.53
C TRP A 294 15.65 17.98 13.80
N ALA A 295 16.36 18.10 14.93
CA ALA A 295 17.46 17.20 15.23
C ALA A 295 17.02 15.74 15.34
N ASP A 296 15.89 15.49 16.01
CA ASP A 296 15.32 14.14 16.16
C ASP A 296 14.82 13.61 14.82
N VAL A 297 14.11 14.44 14.05
CA VAL A 297 13.61 14.08 12.72
C VAL A 297 14.74 13.74 11.77
N ALA A 298 15.76 14.59 11.68
CA ALA A 298 16.89 14.40 10.78
C ALA A 298 17.73 13.18 11.20
N GLY A 299 17.97 12.98 12.50
CA GLY A 299 18.67 11.81 13.02
C GLY A 299 17.96 10.51 12.64
N SER A 300 16.67 10.39 12.99
CA SER A 300 15.86 9.21 12.67
C SER A 300 15.68 8.99 11.16
N ALA A 301 15.55 10.04 10.36
CA ALA A 301 15.50 9.93 8.90
C ALA A 301 16.80 9.35 8.32
N ASN A 302 17.95 9.75 8.86
CA ASN A 302 19.23 9.19 8.42
C ASN A 302 19.45 7.76 8.94
N ASP A 303 18.97 7.42 10.13
CA ASP A 303 18.94 6.02 10.60
C ASP A 303 18.07 5.14 9.71
N PHE A 304 16.90 5.65 9.28
CA PHE A 304 16.04 5.00 8.31
C PHE A 304 16.73 4.79 6.97
N GLY A 305 17.32 5.84 6.39
CA GLY A 305 18.07 5.73 5.14
C GLY A 305 19.22 4.72 5.24
N TYR A 306 19.96 4.73 6.34
CA TYR A 306 21.03 3.78 6.62
C TYR A 306 20.52 2.34 6.70
N SER A 307 19.35 2.12 7.31
CA SER A 307 18.69 0.81 7.39
C SER A 307 18.26 0.27 6.03
N LEU A 308 18.08 1.14 5.03
CA LEU A 308 17.78 0.81 3.64
C LEU A 308 19.01 0.72 2.73
N ARG A 309 20.21 0.59 3.34
CA ARG A 309 21.51 0.56 2.63
C ARG A 309 21.85 1.83 1.84
N LEU A 310 21.16 2.96 2.06
CA LEU A 310 21.57 4.23 1.44
C LEU A 310 22.91 4.72 2.01
N ASN A 311 23.69 5.39 1.17
CA ASN A 311 24.98 5.99 1.51
C ASN A 311 24.81 7.28 2.32
N VAL A 312 24.33 7.14 3.54
CA VAL A 312 24.07 8.25 4.48
C VAL A 312 24.71 7.96 5.84
N THR A 313 24.95 9.00 6.63
CA THR A 313 25.54 8.85 7.97
C THR A 313 24.43 8.69 9.01
N PRO A 314 24.32 7.57 9.75
CA PRO A 314 23.29 7.40 10.77
C PRO A 314 23.47 8.44 11.90
N GLY A 315 22.36 8.88 12.47
CA GLY A 315 22.30 9.88 13.54
C GLY A 315 22.71 11.31 13.16
N GLN A 316 23.09 11.60 11.90
CA GLN A 316 23.41 12.96 11.50
C GLN A 316 22.15 13.85 11.51
N THR A 317 22.33 15.15 11.76
CA THR A 317 21.21 16.10 11.91
C THR A 317 21.32 17.31 10.98
N GLN A 318 22.29 17.33 10.08
CA GLN A 318 22.56 18.49 9.21
C GLN A 318 21.56 18.55 8.06
N ALA A 319 21.32 17.41 7.41
CA ALA A 319 20.43 17.32 6.26
C ALA A 319 19.77 15.94 6.13
N VAL A 320 18.65 15.90 5.40
CA VAL A 320 17.98 14.68 4.95
C VAL A 320 18.02 14.65 3.42
N SER A 321 18.53 13.56 2.85
CA SER A 321 18.64 13.37 1.39
C SER A 321 17.27 13.18 0.73
N PRO A 322 17.04 13.68 -0.50
CA PRO A 322 15.87 13.33 -1.33
C PRO A 322 15.59 11.84 -1.42
N LEU A 323 16.63 11.00 -1.42
CA LEU A 323 16.48 9.54 -1.48
C LEU A 323 15.74 9.00 -0.25
N ILE A 324 16.04 9.55 0.92
CA ILE A 324 15.34 9.23 2.17
C ILE A 324 13.88 9.70 2.09
N VAL A 325 13.65 10.91 1.55
CA VAL A 325 12.30 11.43 1.37
C VAL A 325 11.48 10.50 0.49
N SER A 326 11.98 10.09 -0.67
CA SER A 326 11.26 9.14 -1.53
C SER A 326 10.97 7.83 -0.79
N ALA A 327 11.97 7.25 -0.11
CA ALA A 327 11.82 5.98 0.61
C ALA A 327 10.84 6.01 1.80
N LEU A 328 10.62 7.18 2.41
CA LEU A 328 9.65 7.35 3.50
C LEU A 328 8.19 7.34 3.00
N PHE A 329 7.95 7.80 1.77
CA PHE A 329 6.58 8.05 1.27
C PHE A 329 6.12 7.06 0.20
N VAL A 330 7.02 6.38 -0.51
CA VAL A 330 6.66 5.37 -1.53
C VAL A 330 7.51 4.13 -1.40
N SER A 331 6.91 2.96 -1.63
CA SER A 331 7.51 1.65 -1.33
C SER A 331 8.82 1.39 -2.07
N TYR A 332 8.91 1.78 -3.35
CA TYR A 332 10.12 1.62 -4.16
C TYR A 332 11.19 2.68 -3.86
N GLY A 333 10.88 3.68 -3.03
CA GLY A 333 11.75 4.82 -2.78
C GLY A 333 12.08 5.61 -4.03
N ASP A 334 13.36 5.76 -4.32
CA ASP A 334 13.84 6.52 -5.47
C ASP A 334 14.27 5.58 -6.60
N GLN A 335 13.57 5.59 -7.75
CA GLN A 335 13.82 4.63 -8.85
C GLN A 335 15.07 4.93 -9.69
N GLU A 336 15.74 6.08 -9.48
CA GLU A 336 17.02 6.35 -10.15
C GLU A 336 18.20 6.20 -9.18
N ARG A 337 17.96 5.72 -7.94
CA ARG A 337 19.06 5.45 -7.01
C ARG A 337 19.99 4.41 -7.62
N GLY A 338 21.26 4.78 -7.70
CA GLY A 338 22.29 3.98 -8.35
C GLY A 338 23.35 3.49 -7.37
N TRP A 339 24.40 2.89 -7.93
CA TRP A 339 25.54 2.36 -7.20
C TRP A 339 26.12 3.33 -6.14
N ASN A 340 26.30 4.61 -6.49
CA ASN A 340 26.91 5.62 -5.61
C ASN A 340 25.99 6.07 -4.47
N ASP A 341 24.70 5.79 -4.58
CA ASP A 341 23.71 6.12 -3.56
C ASP A 341 23.60 5.04 -2.48
N LEU A 342 24.31 3.91 -2.65
CA LEU A 342 24.29 2.77 -1.75
C LEU A 342 25.59 2.67 -0.96
N ARG A 343 25.49 2.06 0.22
CA ARG A 343 26.61 1.79 1.10
C ARG A 343 27.27 0.47 0.70
N HIS A 344 28.60 0.48 0.62
CA HIS A 344 29.44 -0.66 0.20
C HIS A 344 30.29 -1.22 1.34
N ASP A 345 29.82 -1.09 2.58
CA ASP A 345 30.54 -1.51 3.80
C ASP A 345 30.50 -3.02 4.08
N VAL A 346 30.23 -3.83 3.06
CA VAL A 346 30.10 -5.29 3.11
C VAL A 346 30.77 -5.91 1.88
N ILE A 347 31.08 -7.21 1.94
CA ILE A 347 31.83 -7.90 0.89
C ILE A 347 30.92 -8.59 -0.14
N GLU A 348 29.61 -8.64 0.11
CA GLU A 348 28.60 -9.17 -0.78
C GLU A 348 28.25 -8.17 -1.90
N PRO A 349 27.72 -8.62 -3.04
CA PRO A 349 27.18 -7.74 -4.06
C PRO A 349 25.93 -7.01 -3.54
N MET A 350 25.86 -5.70 -3.83
CA MET A 350 24.77 -4.82 -3.38
C MET A 350 23.67 -4.65 -4.41
N VAL A 351 24.03 -4.59 -5.70
CA VAL A 351 23.09 -4.41 -6.80
C VAL A 351 22.88 -5.75 -7.50
N GLY A 352 21.63 -6.06 -7.78
CA GLY A 352 21.24 -7.24 -8.52
C GLY A 352 20.10 -6.97 -9.47
N ILE A 353 19.67 -8.01 -10.16
CA ILE A 353 18.41 -8.02 -10.89
C ILE A 353 17.64 -9.31 -10.61
N ASP A 354 16.36 -9.36 -10.89
CA ASP A 354 15.70 -10.62 -11.22
C ASP A 354 15.10 -10.57 -12.62
N THR A 355 14.93 -11.77 -13.19
CA THR A 355 14.35 -11.90 -14.52
C THR A 355 13.75 -13.29 -14.72
N ALA A 356 12.66 -13.34 -15.47
CA ALA A 356 12.07 -14.58 -15.95
C ALA A 356 12.83 -15.15 -17.17
N THR A 357 13.72 -14.37 -17.80
CA THR A 357 14.52 -14.84 -18.94
C THR A 357 15.56 -15.86 -18.47
N ARG A 358 15.60 -17.03 -19.11
CA ARG A 358 16.69 -18.01 -18.91
C ARG A 358 18.02 -17.41 -19.33
N LEU A 359 19.07 -17.61 -18.53
CA LEU A 359 20.37 -16.96 -18.75
C LEU A 359 21.43 -17.85 -19.39
N THR A 360 21.14 -19.12 -19.69
CA THR A 360 22.04 -20.00 -20.45
C THR A 360 22.54 -19.32 -21.71
N GLY A 361 23.86 -19.20 -21.85
CA GLY A 361 24.55 -18.52 -22.95
C GLY A 361 24.35 -17.00 -22.99
N LEU A 362 23.85 -16.38 -21.91
CA LEU A 362 23.62 -14.94 -21.79
C LEU A 362 24.33 -14.31 -20.57
N THR A 363 24.96 -15.11 -19.72
CA THR A 363 25.60 -14.67 -18.47
C THR A 363 26.77 -13.70 -18.70
N LYS A 364 27.43 -13.78 -19.87
CA LYS A 364 28.47 -12.82 -20.29
C LYS A 364 27.99 -11.36 -20.27
N THR A 365 26.66 -11.12 -20.35
CA THR A 365 26.05 -9.80 -20.15
C THR A 365 26.55 -9.09 -18.89
N PHE A 366 26.74 -9.81 -17.78
CA PHE A 366 27.10 -9.21 -16.49
C PHE A 366 28.54 -8.72 -16.42
N VAL A 367 29.42 -9.22 -17.28
CA VAL A 367 30.85 -8.87 -17.34
C VAL A 367 31.24 -8.15 -18.63
N ASN A 368 30.28 -7.86 -19.51
CA ASN A 368 30.51 -7.12 -20.74
C ASN A 368 30.46 -5.60 -20.49
N PRO A 369 31.56 -4.85 -20.69
CA PRO A 369 31.60 -3.40 -20.46
C PRO A 369 30.59 -2.57 -21.27
N ASP A 370 30.10 -3.10 -22.39
CA ASP A 370 29.08 -2.43 -23.20
C ASP A 370 27.67 -2.57 -22.61
N ALA A 371 27.43 -3.58 -21.77
CA ALA A 371 26.12 -3.88 -21.21
C ALA A 371 25.70 -2.87 -20.12
N ASN A 372 24.41 -2.57 -20.07
CA ASN A 372 23.85 -1.69 -19.03
C ASN A 372 23.94 -2.34 -17.64
N LEU A 373 23.77 -3.67 -17.55
CA LEU A 373 23.83 -4.39 -16.28
C LEU A 373 25.24 -4.39 -15.67
N TYR A 374 26.28 -4.47 -16.50
CA TYR A 374 27.67 -4.26 -16.07
C TYR A 374 27.86 -2.86 -15.46
N LYS A 375 27.37 -1.81 -16.13
CA LYS A 375 27.47 -0.41 -15.66
C LYS A 375 26.67 -0.14 -14.38
N LEU A 376 25.67 -0.95 -14.09
CA LEU A 376 24.92 -0.94 -12.83
C LEU A 376 25.63 -1.70 -11.71
N HIS A 377 26.76 -2.36 -11.99
CA HIS A 377 27.47 -3.23 -11.05
C HIS A 377 26.59 -4.37 -10.52
N VAL A 378 25.77 -4.96 -11.41
CA VAL A 378 24.98 -6.14 -11.07
C VAL A 378 25.92 -7.29 -10.68
N GLY A 379 25.84 -7.75 -9.44
CA GLY A 379 26.66 -8.84 -8.89
C GLY A 379 25.86 -10.01 -8.35
N PHE A 380 24.53 -9.98 -8.44
CA PHE A 380 23.69 -11.14 -8.16
C PHE A 380 22.41 -11.14 -8.99
N VAL A 381 21.77 -12.31 -9.10
CA VAL A 381 20.51 -12.47 -9.82
C VAL A 381 19.46 -13.28 -9.06
N GLY A 382 18.24 -12.79 -8.99
CA GLY A 382 17.06 -13.54 -8.57
C GLY A 382 16.60 -14.48 -9.67
N ARG A 383 16.56 -15.80 -9.41
CA ARG A 383 16.26 -16.81 -10.43
C ARG A 383 15.24 -17.84 -9.98
N TYR A 384 14.35 -18.18 -10.90
CA TYR A 384 13.25 -19.10 -10.66
C TYR A 384 13.74 -20.54 -10.69
N MET A 385 13.36 -21.30 -9.67
CA MET A 385 13.69 -22.73 -9.57
C MET A 385 12.81 -23.62 -10.45
N GLN A 386 11.77 -23.07 -11.07
CA GLN A 386 10.79 -23.81 -11.86
C GLN A 386 10.07 -22.92 -12.87
N ASN A 387 9.50 -23.54 -13.89
CA ASN A 387 8.64 -22.88 -14.87
C ASN A 387 7.27 -22.50 -14.30
N ALA A 388 6.67 -21.43 -14.83
CA ALA A 388 5.27 -21.12 -14.54
C ALA A 388 4.37 -21.93 -15.48
N PRO A 389 3.33 -22.61 -14.98
CA PRO A 389 2.42 -23.38 -15.83
C PRO A 389 1.35 -22.50 -16.50
N ASP A 390 1.05 -21.33 -15.93
CA ASP A 390 0.05 -20.39 -16.46
C ASP A 390 0.36 -18.93 -16.03
N PRO A 391 0.68 -18.01 -16.96
CA PRO A 391 1.02 -18.32 -18.35
C PRO A 391 2.26 -19.24 -18.40
N VAL A 392 2.38 -20.04 -19.47
CA VAL A 392 3.55 -20.90 -19.66
C VAL A 392 4.77 -20.02 -19.87
N LEU A 393 5.65 -19.95 -18.86
CA LEU A 393 6.90 -19.19 -18.91
C LEU A 393 8.07 -20.12 -18.65
N ASP A 394 9.02 -20.10 -19.60
CA ASP A 394 10.26 -20.85 -19.53
C ASP A 394 11.31 -20.10 -18.70
N LYS A 395 11.05 -20.00 -17.38
CA LYS A 395 11.80 -19.16 -16.45
C LYS A 395 12.78 -19.91 -15.55
N GLU A 396 12.70 -21.23 -15.54
CA GLU A 396 13.53 -22.11 -14.74
C GLU A 396 15.01 -22.00 -15.09
N MET A 397 15.84 -21.76 -14.07
CA MET A 397 17.30 -21.80 -14.20
C MET A 397 17.79 -23.22 -14.50
N THR A 398 18.84 -23.32 -15.31
CA THR A 398 19.47 -24.58 -15.72
C THR A 398 20.80 -24.81 -14.98
N LEU A 399 21.31 -26.03 -14.98
CA LEU A 399 22.64 -26.33 -14.43
C LEU A 399 23.76 -25.62 -15.20
N GLU A 400 23.62 -25.51 -16.52
CA GLU A 400 24.54 -24.76 -17.38
C GLU A 400 24.57 -23.27 -17.01
N GLU A 401 23.39 -22.67 -16.78
CA GLU A 401 23.29 -21.30 -16.28
C GLU A 401 23.99 -21.12 -14.92
N ILE A 402 23.83 -22.08 -14.00
CA ILE A 402 24.48 -22.03 -12.68
C ILE A 402 26.01 -22.14 -12.79
N GLU A 403 26.51 -23.03 -13.66
CA GLU A 403 27.94 -23.20 -13.93
C GLU A 403 28.55 -21.94 -14.55
N GLU A 404 27.87 -21.34 -15.52
CA GLU A 404 28.30 -20.07 -16.12
C GLU A 404 28.38 -18.94 -15.07
N LEU A 405 27.35 -18.81 -14.22
CA LEU A 405 27.31 -17.80 -13.15
C LEU A 405 28.41 -18.02 -12.10
N SER A 406 28.78 -19.26 -11.78
CA SER A 406 29.81 -19.57 -10.77
C SER A 406 31.21 -19.09 -11.17
N GLN A 407 31.46 -18.99 -12.48
CA GLN A 407 32.71 -18.52 -13.05
C GLN A 407 32.82 -16.98 -13.05
N LEU A 408 31.71 -16.27 -12.89
CA LEU A 408 31.70 -14.81 -12.93
C LEU A 408 32.26 -14.20 -11.63
N ARG A 409 32.99 -13.11 -11.81
CA ARG A 409 33.40 -12.19 -10.74
C ARG A 409 32.95 -10.79 -11.15
N THR A 410 32.41 -10.06 -10.20
CA THR A 410 32.02 -8.65 -10.38
C THR A 410 32.76 -7.79 -9.37
N GLU A 411 32.89 -6.51 -9.64
CA GLU A 411 33.56 -5.58 -8.72
C GLU A 411 32.54 -4.95 -7.77
N ASN A 412 32.87 -4.89 -6.47
CA ASN A 412 32.34 -3.86 -5.58
C ASN A 412 33.39 -2.74 -5.39
N GLU A 413 33.09 -1.72 -4.57
CA GLU A 413 33.96 -0.55 -4.41
C GLU A 413 35.38 -0.92 -3.91
N PHE A 414 35.55 -2.11 -3.32
CA PHE A 414 36.79 -2.49 -2.64
C PHE A 414 37.44 -3.78 -3.17
N ASN A 415 36.71 -4.72 -3.78
CA ASN A 415 37.21 -6.03 -4.18
C ASN A 415 36.38 -6.67 -5.32
N GLU A 416 36.95 -7.68 -5.98
CA GLU A 416 36.18 -8.66 -6.74
C GLU A 416 35.35 -9.55 -5.81
N VAL A 417 34.10 -9.82 -6.20
CA VAL A 417 33.15 -10.65 -5.46
C VAL A 417 32.57 -11.72 -6.39
N ALA A 418 32.25 -12.89 -5.83
CA ALA A 418 31.57 -13.95 -6.56
C ALA A 418 30.15 -13.52 -6.93
N PHE A 419 29.69 -13.95 -8.12
CA PHE A 419 28.33 -13.66 -8.55
C PHE A 419 27.32 -14.49 -7.76
N GLY A 420 26.33 -13.82 -7.17
CA GLY A 420 25.33 -14.46 -6.32
C GLY A 420 24.05 -14.86 -7.06
N ILE A 421 23.33 -15.82 -6.50
CA ILE A 421 21.99 -16.23 -6.95
C ILE A 421 21.02 -16.15 -5.77
N ALA A 422 19.84 -15.56 -5.97
CA ALA A 422 18.72 -15.60 -5.03
C ALA A 422 17.63 -16.55 -5.56
N PRO A 423 17.46 -17.75 -5.00
CA PRO A 423 16.47 -18.71 -5.50
C PRO A 423 15.03 -18.30 -5.21
N ILE A 424 14.19 -18.30 -6.24
CA ILE A 424 12.77 -17.94 -6.16
C ILE A 424 11.89 -19.16 -6.48
N TRP A 425 10.95 -19.45 -5.57
CA TRP A 425 9.89 -20.41 -5.77
C TRP A 425 8.57 -19.71 -6.10
N GLN A 426 8.21 -19.70 -7.39
CA GLN A 426 6.95 -19.13 -7.85
C GLN A 426 6.39 -19.92 -9.04
N THR A 427 5.23 -20.56 -8.86
CA THR A 427 4.40 -21.07 -9.97
C THR A 427 3.42 -19.98 -10.45
N SER A 428 2.17 -20.02 -9.96
CA SER A 428 1.06 -19.11 -10.28
C SER A 428 0.55 -18.40 -9.02
N ALA A 429 1.44 -18.07 -8.07
CA ALA A 429 1.11 -17.47 -6.78
C ALA A 429 0.64 -16.00 -6.87
N ASN A 430 -0.13 -15.66 -7.91
CA ASN A 430 -0.59 -14.33 -8.29
C ASN A 430 -2.06 -14.05 -7.92
N SER A 431 -2.66 -14.90 -7.09
CA SER A 431 -4.00 -14.69 -6.53
C SER A 431 -4.21 -15.50 -5.26
N ALA A 432 -5.20 -15.10 -4.46
CA ALA A 432 -5.60 -15.83 -3.25
C ALA A 432 -5.99 -17.30 -3.52
N GLY A 433 -6.48 -17.61 -4.74
CA GLY A 433 -6.88 -18.96 -5.13
C GLY A 433 -5.73 -19.97 -5.21
N TYR A 434 -4.48 -19.51 -5.23
CA TYR A 434 -3.30 -20.37 -5.15
C TYR A 434 -3.14 -21.02 -3.77
N PHE A 435 -3.47 -20.26 -2.72
CA PHE A 435 -3.19 -20.55 -1.32
C PHE A 435 -4.34 -21.38 -0.72
N ILE A 436 -4.36 -22.67 -1.06
CA ILE A 436 -5.35 -23.64 -0.59
C ILE A 436 -4.72 -24.65 0.36
N ALA A 437 -5.54 -25.32 1.18
CA ALA A 437 -5.08 -26.35 2.10
C ALA A 437 -4.27 -27.45 1.39
N GLY A 438 -3.15 -27.84 1.98
CA GLY A 438 -2.18 -28.81 1.45
C GLY A 438 -1.18 -28.23 0.45
N ARG A 439 -1.41 -27.03 -0.11
CA ARG A 439 -0.50 -26.41 -1.09
C ARG A 439 0.89 -26.17 -0.48
N GLY A 440 0.97 -25.72 0.77
CA GLY A 440 2.26 -25.45 1.41
C GLY A 440 3.10 -26.71 1.59
N THR A 441 2.45 -27.84 1.86
CA THR A 441 3.13 -29.14 1.95
C THR A 441 3.71 -29.57 0.59
N THR A 442 2.89 -29.50 -0.46
CA THR A 442 3.33 -29.87 -1.82
C THR A 442 4.46 -28.97 -2.30
N ASP A 443 4.36 -27.66 -2.09
CA ASP A 443 5.39 -26.72 -2.51
C ASP A 443 6.70 -26.92 -1.73
N ALA A 444 6.64 -27.27 -0.45
CA ALA A 444 7.82 -27.64 0.33
C ALA A 444 8.56 -28.83 -0.29
N GLU A 445 7.83 -29.89 -0.64
CA GLU A 445 8.40 -31.12 -1.22
C GLU A 445 9.04 -30.87 -2.57
N LEU A 446 8.34 -30.15 -3.45
CA LEU A 446 8.82 -29.85 -4.79
C LEU A 446 10.01 -28.89 -4.75
N ALA A 447 9.95 -27.83 -3.92
CA ALA A 447 11.06 -26.90 -3.75
C ALA A 447 12.30 -27.59 -3.18
N HIS A 448 12.13 -28.48 -2.19
CA HIS A 448 13.23 -29.24 -1.60
C HIS A 448 13.89 -30.16 -2.63
N ALA A 449 13.11 -30.99 -3.33
CA ALA A 449 13.64 -31.89 -4.36
C ALA A 449 14.33 -31.12 -5.49
N ARG A 450 13.77 -29.96 -5.88
CA ARG A 450 14.36 -29.13 -6.92
C ARG A 450 15.66 -28.47 -6.46
N ALA A 451 15.70 -27.95 -5.24
CA ALA A 451 16.91 -27.38 -4.66
C ALA A 451 18.06 -28.39 -4.60
N ASP A 452 17.78 -29.64 -4.24
CA ASP A 452 18.76 -30.71 -4.24
C ASP A 452 19.26 -31.04 -5.66
N SER A 453 18.36 -31.08 -6.65
CA SER A 453 18.74 -31.33 -8.05
C SER A 453 19.59 -30.21 -8.67
N LEU A 454 19.47 -28.98 -8.14
CA LEU A 454 20.24 -27.81 -8.57
C LEU A 454 21.52 -27.61 -7.74
N GLY A 455 21.73 -28.40 -6.68
CA GLY A 455 22.90 -28.26 -5.81
C GLY A 455 22.87 -27.05 -4.88
N ILE A 456 21.69 -26.47 -4.60
CA ILE A 456 21.57 -25.30 -3.71
C ILE A 456 22.04 -25.71 -2.30
N PRO A 457 22.96 -25.01 -1.62
CA PRO A 457 23.38 -25.36 -0.25
C PRO A 457 22.24 -25.27 0.79
N SER A 458 22.36 -26.02 1.89
CA SER A 458 21.29 -26.10 2.93
C SER A 458 21.08 -24.80 3.72
N ASN A 459 22.05 -23.88 3.70
CA ASN A 459 22.01 -22.57 4.36
C ASN A 459 21.48 -21.44 3.45
N VAL A 460 21.25 -21.68 2.16
CA VAL A 460 20.70 -20.68 1.24
C VAL A 460 19.20 -20.54 1.44
N THR A 461 18.70 -19.30 1.49
CA THR A 461 17.27 -19.03 1.60
C THR A 461 16.56 -19.25 0.27
N ILE A 462 15.41 -19.93 0.28
CA ILE A 462 14.49 -20.01 -0.87
C ILE A 462 13.31 -19.06 -0.63
N TYR A 463 13.05 -18.14 -1.56
CA TYR A 463 11.96 -17.16 -1.46
C TYR A 463 10.67 -17.68 -2.09
N PHE A 464 9.66 -17.95 -1.28
CA PHE A 464 8.34 -18.41 -1.72
C PHE A 464 7.43 -17.21 -2.01
N ALA A 465 6.87 -17.17 -3.21
CA ALA A 465 6.15 -16.01 -3.73
C ALA A 465 4.69 -15.88 -3.24
N VAL A 466 4.30 -14.64 -2.99
CA VAL A 466 2.95 -14.10 -2.84
C VAL A 466 2.86 -12.86 -3.70
N ASP A 467 2.59 -13.05 -4.99
CA ASP A 467 2.78 -12.06 -6.05
C ASP A 467 1.46 -11.40 -6.48
N PHE A 468 0.77 -10.79 -5.51
CA PHE A 468 -0.44 -10.01 -5.74
C PHE A 468 -0.72 -9.09 -4.55
N ASP A 469 -1.68 -8.17 -4.70
CA ASP A 469 -2.12 -7.28 -3.61
C ASP A 469 -2.87 -8.04 -2.51
N ALA A 470 -2.11 -8.68 -1.61
CA ALA A 470 -2.63 -9.35 -0.44
C ALA A 470 -2.61 -8.42 0.78
N PHE A 471 -3.76 -8.26 1.42
CA PHE A 471 -3.93 -7.43 2.61
C PHE A 471 -5.07 -7.95 3.50
N GLY A 472 -5.03 -7.62 4.80
CA GLY A 472 -6.07 -8.00 5.76
C GLY A 472 -6.32 -9.51 5.81
N SER A 473 -7.59 -9.90 5.75
CA SER A 473 -8.00 -11.31 5.87
C SER A 473 -7.45 -12.22 4.77
N VAL A 474 -7.05 -11.67 3.62
CA VAL A 474 -6.36 -12.45 2.58
C VAL A 474 -4.99 -12.94 3.05
N ILE A 475 -4.33 -12.22 3.95
CA ILE A 475 -3.08 -12.69 4.56
C ILE A 475 -3.40 -13.73 5.63
N ASP A 476 -4.37 -13.46 6.50
CA ASP A 476 -4.66 -14.31 7.66
C ASP A 476 -5.32 -15.65 7.31
N ASP A 477 -6.26 -15.66 6.37
CA ASP A 477 -7.11 -16.83 6.12
C ASP A 477 -6.46 -17.86 5.17
N PRO A 478 -5.87 -17.47 4.01
CA PRO A 478 -5.19 -18.43 3.15
C PRO A 478 -3.64 -18.41 3.20
N ILE A 479 -2.98 -17.26 3.37
CA ILE A 479 -1.51 -17.18 3.24
C ILE A 479 -0.79 -17.70 4.51
N VAL A 480 -1.22 -17.27 5.70
CA VAL A 480 -0.63 -17.76 6.97
C VAL A 480 -0.72 -19.30 7.06
N PRO A 481 -1.88 -19.95 6.84
CA PRO A 481 -1.95 -21.41 6.86
C PRO A 481 -1.04 -22.09 5.83
N TYR A 482 -0.93 -21.54 4.62
CA TYR A 482 0.02 -22.05 3.61
C TYR A 482 1.46 -22.03 4.13
N PHE A 483 1.92 -20.91 4.73
CA PHE A 483 3.28 -20.83 5.27
C PHE A 483 3.49 -21.72 6.51
N VAL A 484 2.46 -21.98 7.31
CA VAL A 484 2.51 -22.95 8.41
C VAL A 484 2.71 -24.39 7.88
N GLU A 485 1.96 -24.78 6.85
CA GLU A 485 2.12 -26.08 6.18
C GLU A 485 3.52 -26.20 5.56
N LEU A 486 3.96 -25.15 4.85
CA LEU A 486 5.28 -25.06 4.23
C LEU A 486 6.39 -25.26 5.25
N ASN A 487 6.39 -24.51 6.36
CA ASN A 487 7.39 -24.64 7.42
C ASN A 487 7.37 -26.02 8.07
N THR A 488 6.17 -26.56 8.36
CA THR A 488 6.03 -27.89 8.97
C THR A 488 6.65 -28.97 8.10
N ARG A 489 6.35 -28.94 6.79
CA ARG A 489 6.89 -29.93 5.86
C ARG A 489 8.39 -29.72 5.60
N ASN A 490 8.82 -28.48 5.45
CA ASN A 490 10.23 -28.14 5.26
C ASN A 490 11.10 -28.64 6.41
N ALA A 491 10.64 -28.48 7.66
CA ALA A 491 11.36 -29.00 8.84
C ALA A 491 11.48 -30.54 8.83
N GLN A 492 10.44 -31.26 8.38
CA GLN A 492 10.49 -32.72 8.27
C GLN A 492 11.45 -33.22 7.19
N LEU A 493 11.68 -32.41 6.15
CA LEU A 493 12.62 -32.70 5.06
C LEU A 493 14.06 -32.31 5.42
N GLY A 494 14.29 -31.59 6.52
CA GLY A 494 15.58 -30.94 6.78
C GLY A 494 15.91 -29.89 5.73
N GLY A 495 14.88 -29.18 5.26
CA GLY A 495 14.98 -28.23 4.16
C GLY A 495 15.68 -26.92 4.52
N ARG A 496 15.81 -26.09 3.49
CA ARG A 496 16.52 -24.80 3.52
C ARG A 496 15.71 -23.72 4.27
N PRO A 497 16.33 -22.62 4.73
CA PRO A 497 15.61 -21.47 5.26
C PRO A 497 14.51 -20.97 4.31
N ILE A 498 13.33 -20.70 4.85
CA ILE A 498 12.19 -20.19 4.10
C ILE A 498 12.22 -18.67 4.12
N GLY A 499 12.29 -18.06 2.94
CA GLY A 499 12.03 -16.65 2.71
C GLY A 499 10.66 -16.43 2.08
N VAL A 500 10.18 -15.20 2.10
CA VAL A 500 8.94 -14.78 1.43
C VAL A 500 9.24 -13.71 0.39
N TYR A 501 8.71 -13.88 -0.83
CA TYR A 501 8.61 -12.83 -1.83
C TYR A 501 7.19 -12.26 -1.83
N GLY A 502 7.01 -10.93 -1.72
CA GLY A 502 5.68 -10.33 -1.79
C GLY A 502 5.61 -8.89 -1.30
N PRO A 503 4.39 -8.34 -1.15
CA PRO A 503 4.20 -6.99 -0.63
C PRO A 503 4.61 -6.87 0.83
N ARG A 504 4.97 -5.66 1.27
CA ARG A 504 5.44 -5.36 2.64
C ARG A 504 4.54 -5.93 3.71
N ALA A 505 3.21 -5.84 3.59
CA ALA A 505 2.25 -6.38 4.56
C ALA A 505 2.39 -7.91 4.74
N VAL A 506 2.58 -8.65 3.65
CA VAL A 506 2.79 -10.11 3.69
C VAL A 506 4.13 -10.41 4.35
N CYS A 507 5.20 -9.74 3.91
CA CYS A 507 6.53 -9.91 4.47
C CYS A 507 6.56 -9.60 5.99
N ASN A 508 5.97 -8.48 6.40
CA ASN A 508 5.82 -8.10 7.80
C ASN A 508 5.05 -9.16 8.60
N ARG A 509 3.95 -9.68 8.05
CA ARG A 509 3.15 -10.70 8.72
C ARG A 509 3.91 -12.02 8.86
N MET A 510 4.56 -12.51 7.82
CA MET A 510 5.33 -13.76 7.88
C MET A 510 6.53 -13.64 8.82
N ASN A 511 7.18 -12.48 8.86
CA ASN A 511 8.24 -12.18 9.83
C ASN A 511 7.71 -12.20 11.28
N ALA A 512 6.60 -11.50 11.54
CA ALA A 512 6.00 -11.40 12.87
C ALA A 512 5.54 -12.77 13.42
N GLU A 513 5.06 -13.66 12.55
CA GLU A 513 4.67 -15.04 12.89
C GLU A 513 5.86 -16.02 12.95
N GLY A 514 7.08 -15.57 12.59
CA GLY A 514 8.28 -16.42 12.52
C GLY A 514 8.24 -17.47 11.40
N LEU A 515 7.44 -17.22 10.36
CA LEU A 515 7.21 -18.14 9.23
C LEU A 515 8.15 -17.89 8.04
N ALA A 516 8.87 -16.76 8.02
CA ALA A 516 9.91 -16.48 7.04
C ALA A 516 11.12 -15.83 7.72
N THR A 517 12.31 -16.35 7.43
CA THR A 517 13.58 -15.85 7.99
C THR A 517 14.14 -14.65 7.23
N ALA A 518 13.66 -14.39 6.02
CA ALA A 518 14.06 -13.26 5.20
C ALA A 518 12.94 -12.84 4.24
N SER A 519 12.93 -11.56 3.86
CA SER A 519 11.95 -10.99 2.95
C SER A 519 12.59 -10.47 1.66
N TYR A 520 12.07 -10.92 0.53
CA TYR A 520 12.27 -10.35 -0.80
C TYR A 520 11.07 -9.46 -1.10
N VAL A 521 11.26 -8.15 -0.95
CA VAL A 521 10.15 -7.21 -0.88
C VAL A 521 9.82 -6.69 -2.29
N GLY A 522 8.61 -7.00 -2.76
CA GLY A 522 8.06 -6.51 -4.03
C GLY A 522 7.63 -5.05 -3.93
N ASN A 523 8.59 -4.14 -3.83
CA ASN A 523 8.35 -2.72 -3.60
C ASN A 523 7.91 -1.95 -4.87
N LEU A 524 8.10 -2.53 -6.06
CA LEU A 524 7.62 -2.05 -7.36
C LEU A 524 6.12 -1.73 -7.38
N SER A 525 5.31 -2.57 -6.74
CA SER A 525 3.85 -2.46 -6.75
C SER A 525 3.33 -1.42 -5.76
N TYR A 526 3.73 -0.16 -5.94
CA TYR A 526 3.40 0.95 -5.01
C TYR A 526 1.91 1.25 -4.89
N GLY A 527 1.09 0.83 -5.87
CA GLY A 527 -0.36 0.98 -5.83
C GLY A 527 -1.07 -0.09 -4.99
N TRP A 528 -0.38 -1.17 -4.60
CA TRP A 528 -0.95 -2.26 -3.82
C TRP A 528 -1.20 -1.81 -2.38
N THR A 529 -2.36 -2.18 -1.86
CA THR A 529 -2.76 -2.01 -0.46
C THR A 529 -1.71 -2.63 0.48
N GLY A 530 -1.14 -3.77 0.11
CA GLY A 530 -0.07 -4.45 0.84
C GLY A 530 1.26 -3.69 0.91
N ASN A 531 1.43 -2.60 0.16
CA ASN A 531 2.62 -1.73 0.21
C ASN A 531 2.32 -0.34 0.77
N LEU A 532 1.13 0.22 0.49
CA LEU A 532 0.74 1.57 0.91
C LEU A 532 0.65 1.70 2.43
N GLY A 533 1.52 2.55 3.00
CA GLY A 533 1.59 2.80 4.44
C GLY A 533 2.20 1.65 5.25
N GLN A 534 2.83 0.68 4.60
CA GLN A 534 3.48 -0.44 5.28
C GLN A 534 4.98 -0.16 5.46
N PRO A 535 5.55 -0.37 6.66
CA PRO A 535 6.98 -0.22 6.87
C PRO A 535 7.77 -1.30 6.13
N MET A 536 9.04 -1.02 5.83
CA MET A 536 9.96 -2.05 5.34
C MET A 536 10.10 -3.16 6.42
N PRO A 537 9.99 -4.45 6.07
CA PRO A 537 10.17 -5.55 7.01
C PRO A 537 11.56 -5.56 7.65
N SER A 538 11.65 -5.81 8.96
CA SER A 538 12.94 -5.83 9.65
C SER A 538 13.88 -6.94 9.16
N ASN A 539 13.33 -8.01 8.58
CA ASN A 539 14.07 -9.12 7.99
C ASN A 539 14.24 -8.98 6.46
N TRP A 540 14.10 -7.77 5.90
CA TRP A 540 14.30 -7.55 4.46
C TRP A 540 15.73 -7.90 4.05
N ALA A 541 15.82 -8.73 3.01
CA ALA A 541 17.05 -9.23 2.41
C ALA A 541 17.23 -8.67 0.99
N ILE A 542 16.13 -8.57 0.24
CA ILE A 542 16.13 -8.09 -1.14
C ILE A 542 15.02 -7.05 -1.30
N ASP A 543 15.33 -5.92 -1.92
CA ASP A 543 14.41 -4.83 -2.24
C ASP A 543 14.28 -4.67 -3.76
N GLN A 544 13.11 -5.01 -4.31
CA GLN A 544 12.79 -4.92 -5.73
C GLN A 544 12.05 -3.62 -6.05
N PHE A 545 12.67 -2.71 -6.82
CA PHE A 545 12.23 -1.30 -6.82
C PHE A 545 12.07 -0.61 -8.18
N VAL A 546 12.70 -1.10 -9.25
CA VAL A 546 12.53 -0.53 -10.60
C VAL A 546 12.57 -1.61 -11.67
N GLU A 547 11.63 -1.56 -12.60
CA GLU A 547 11.55 -2.46 -13.76
C GLU A 547 12.06 -1.70 -14.98
N PHE A 548 12.89 -2.35 -15.79
CA PHE A 548 13.39 -1.78 -17.05
C PHE A 548 13.81 -2.86 -18.05
N ASP A 549 13.94 -2.46 -19.31
CA ASP A 549 14.45 -3.30 -20.38
C ASP A 549 15.99 -3.24 -20.45
N ALA A 550 16.65 -4.39 -20.35
CA ALA A 550 18.10 -4.51 -20.44
C ALA A 550 18.52 -5.27 -21.72
N LYS A 551 19.61 -4.83 -22.35
CA LYS A 551 20.24 -5.56 -23.46
C LYS A 551 21.11 -6.69 -22.91
N PHE A 552 20.93 -7.88 -23.45
CA PHE A 552 21.72 -9.07 -23.15
C PHE A 552 22.63 -9.44 -24.31
N TYR A 553 23.73 -10.08 -23.97
CA TYR A 553 24.81 -10.45 -24.86
C TYR A 553 25.09 -11.95 -24.73
N ASP A 554 25.35 -12.59 -25.86
CA ASP A 554 25.74 -14.01 -25.90
C ASP A 554 27.19 -14.22 -25.42
N ASP A 555 27.60 -15.48 -25.36
CA ASP A 555 28.97 -15.88 -24.96
C ASP A 555 30.06 -15.34 -25.90
N ASP A 556 29.74 -14.99 -27.14
CA ASP A 556 30.65 -14.34 -28.08
C ASP A 556 30.71 -12.81 -27.86
N GLY A 557 29.80 -12.26 -27.04
CA GLY A 557 29.68 -10.84 -26.76
C GLY A 557 28.84 -10.09 -27.79
N ASN A 558 28.06 -10.78 -28.62
CA ASN A 558 27.13 -10.17 -29.55
C ASN A 558 25.79 -9.87 -28.86
N PRO A 559 25.07 -8.79 -29.24
CA PRO A 559 23.73 -8.55 -28.73
C PRO A 559 22.77 -9.71 -29.05
N ALA A 560 22.23 -10.34 -28.02
CA ALA A 560 21.32 -11.49 -28.13
C ALA A 560 19.84 -11.09 -28.02
N GLY A 561 19.54 -10.00 -27.32
CA GLY A 561 18.17 -9.51 -27.16
C GLY A 561 18.02 -8.39 -26.14
N THR A 562 16.78 -7.93 -25.97
CA THR A 562 16.38 -7.02 -24.90
C THR A 562 15.30 -7.71 -24.07
N PHE A 563 15.48 -7.75 -22.76
CA PHE A 563 14.58 -8.45 -21.85
C PHE A 563 14.25 -7.58 -20.64
N GLY A 564 13.02 -7.71 -20.13
CA GLY A 564 12.59 -7.09 -18.89
C GLY A 564 13.33 -7.67 -17.69
N VAL A 565 13.80 -6.78 -16.82
CA VAL A 565 14.46 -7.10 -15.56
C VAL A 565 13.96 -6.16 -14.47
N ASP A 566 13.97 -6.66 -13.24
CA ASP A 566 13.69 -5.86 -12.06
C ASP A 566 14.99 -5.63 -11.29
N GLN A 567 15.34 -4.37 -11.00
CA GLN A 567 16.53 -4.04 -10.22
C GLN A 567 16.31 -4.31 -8.73
N LEU A 568 17.36 -4.85 -8.12
CA LEU A 568 17.39 -5.29 -6.73
C LEU A 568 18.47 -4.59 -5.93
N ILE A 569 18.19 -4.38 -4.65
CA ILE A 569 19.19 -4.07 -3.62
C ILE A 569 19.24 -5.21 -2.61
N HIS A 570 20.45 -5.62 -2.26
CA HIS A 570 20.70 -6.66 -1.27
C HIS A 570 21.09 -6.08 0.09
N ASN A 571 20.50 -6.63 1.14
CA ASN A 571 20.87 -6.43 2.53
C ASN A 571 21.39 -7.73 3.13
N PRO A 572 22.72 -7.96 3.13
CA PRO A 572 23.31 -9.25 3.50
C PRO A 572 23.12 -9.64 4.97
N GLY A 573 22.62 -8.71 5.81
CA GLY A 573 22.25 -9.02 7.18
C GLY A 573 21.09 -10.03 7.30
N ASN A 574 20.31 -10.21 6.24
CA ASN A 574 19.19 -11.16 6.18
C ASN A 574 19.28 -11.97 4.89
N GLY A 575 19.01 -13.28 4.97
CA GLY A 575 18.87 -14.15 3.80
C GLY A 575 20.17 -14.35 3.00
N GLN A 576 20.71 -15.56 3.02
CA GLN A 576 21.96 -15.84 2.34
C GLN A 576 21.76 -16.04 0.82
N LEU A 577 22.50 -15.26 0.01
CA LEU A 577 22.69 -15.54 -1.42
C LEU A 577 23.45 -16.84 -1.63
N TRP A 578 23.14 -17.52 -2.73
CA TRP A 578 23.87 -18.69 -3.19
C TRP A 578 25.07 -18.28 -4.05
N TYR A 579 26.26 -18.69 -3.65
CA TYR A 579 27.46 -18.59 -4.47
C TYR A 579 27.86 -20.01 -4.90
N PRO A 580 27.49 -20.44 -6.13
CA PRO A 580 27.92 -21.74 -6.63
C PRO A 580 29.45 -21.79 -6.73
N GLU A 581 30.05 -22.94 -6.42
CA GLU A 581 31.48 -23.16 -6.63
C GLU A 581 31.75 -23.42 -8.12
N ALA A 582 32.88 -22.95 -8.62
CA ALA A 582 33.37 -23.35 -9.95
C ALA A 582 34.13 -24.66 -9.78
N ASP A 583 33.69 -25.71 -10.48
CA ASP A 583 34.36 -27.02 -10.52
C ASP A 583 35.75 -26.97 -11.17
#